data_AF-A0A429Q872-F1
#
_entry.id   AF-A0A429Q872-F1
#
_cell.length_a   1.000
_cell.length_b   1.000
_cell.length_c   1.000
_cell.angle_alpha   90.00
_cell.angle_beta   90.00
_cell.angle_gamma   90.00
#
_symmetry.space_group_name_H-M   'P 1'
#
loop_
_entity.id
_entity.type
_entity.pdbx_description
1 polymer ?
#
loop_
_entity_poly.entity_id
_entity_poly.type
_entity_poly.pdbx_seq_one_letter_code
_entity_poly.pdbx_strand_id
1 'polypeptide(L)' 'MIVWLNGTHGAGKTTTGALVQRLIPDSTVTGPDSPFRLAHLAPYAEAARTWLHAEAEVVDTTHLTPAQAALRIAEALEG' A
#
# COMPACT_ATOMS: atom_id res chain seq x y z
N MET A 1 -10.04 0.11 5.86
CA MET A 1 -8.79 -0.63 6.13
C MET A 1 -7.63 0.10 5.47
N ILE A 2 -6.46 0.14 6.10
CA ILE A 2 -5.23 0.67 5.51
C ILE A 2 -4.26 -0.49 5.37
N VAL A 3 -3.65 -0.65 4.19
CA VAL A 3 -2.67 -1.70 3.92
C VAL A 3 -1.32 -1.06 3.63
N TRP A 4 -0.29 -1.48 4.37
CA TRP A 4 1.09 -1.03 4.18
C TRP A 4 1.89 -2.10 3.44
N LEU A 5 2.40 -1.74 2.26
CA LEU A 5 3.27 -2.62 1.47
C LEU A 5 4.73 -2.44 1.89
N ASN A 6 5.28 -3.45 2.55
CA ASN A 6 6.70 -3.47 2.90
C ASN A 6 7.52 -4.18 1.82
N GLY A 7 8.58 -3.52 1.37
CA GLY A 7 9.54 -4.08 0.42
C GLY A 7 10.64 -3.08 0.06
N THR A 8 11.74 -3.56 -0.51
CA THR A 8 12.87 -2.72 -0.92
C THR A 8 12.54 -1.84 -2.14
N HIS A 9 13.36 -0.82 -2.43
CA HIS A 9 13.21 -0.04 -3.67
C HIS A 9 13.32 -0.98 -4.89
N GLY A 10 12.39 -0.85 -5.84
CA GLY A 10 12.32 -1.75 -7.01
C GLY A 10 11.55 -3.05 -6.79
N ALA A 11 11.10 -3.39 -5.57
CA ALA A 11 10.37 -4.64 -5.27
C ALA A 11 8.91 -4.69 -5.80
N GLY A 12 8.54 -3.88 -6.80
CA GLY A 12 7.23 -3.98 -7.46
C GLY A 12 6.03 -3.36 -6.73
N LYS A 13 6.24 -2.50 -5.72
CA LYS A 13 5.14 -1.81 -4.98
C LYS A 13 4.20 -1.02 -5.89
N THR A 14 4.72 -0.29 -6.87
CA THR A 14 3.91 0.47 -7.84
C THR A 14 3.03 -0.44 -8.68
N THR A 15 3.60 -1.52 -9.23
CA THR A 15 2.84 -2.53 -9.99
C THR A 15 1.79 -3.21 -9.13
N THR A 16 2.12 -3.52 -7.87
CA THR A 16 1.18 -4.11 -6.91
C THR A 16 0.00 -3.17 -6.67
N GLY A 17 0.25 -1.88 -6.40
CA GLY A 17 -0.80 -0.88 -6.21
C GLY A 17 -1.74 -0.75 -7.43
N ALA A 18 -1.19 -0.75 -8.65
CA ALA A 18 -2.00 -0.72 -9.86
C ALA A 18 -2.88 -1.98 -10.03
N LEU A 19 -2.37 -3.16 -9.64
CA LEU A 19 -3.14 -4.40 -9.67
C LEU A 19 -4.23 -4.43 -8.59
N VAL A 20 -3.93 -3.95 -7.38
CA VAL A 20 -4.91 -3.78 -6.29
C VAL A 20 -6.06 -2.88 -6.73
N GLN A 21 -5.78 -1.75 -7.40
CA GLN A 21 -6.84 -0.86 -7.90
C GLN A 21 -7.74 -1.52 -8.96
N ARG A 22 -7.27 -2.53 -9.68
CA ARG A 22 -8.10 -3.29 -10.62
C ARG A 22 -9.01 -4.29 -9.91
N LEU A 23 -8.55 -4.84 -8.79
CA LEU A 23 -9.31 -5.81 -7.98
C LEU A 23 -10.29 -5.09 -7.04
N ILE A 24 -9.90 -3.93 -6.51
CA ILE A 24 -10.68 -3.09 -5.59
C ILE A 24 -10.74 -1.68 -6.19
N PRO A 25 -11.73 -1.39 -7.05
CA PRO A 25 -11.83 -0.13 -7.80
C PRO A 25 -11.85 1.13 -6.92
N ASP A 26 -12.40 1.03 -5.71
CA ASP A 26 -12.52 2.14 -4.78
C ASP A 26 -11.27 2.34 -3.89
N SER A 27 -10.22 1.56 -4.12
CA SER A 27 -8.96 1.69 -3.36
C SER A 27 -8.11 2.88 -3.81
N THR A 28 -7.44 3.51 -2.84
CA THR A 28 -6.52 4.63 -3.09
C THR A 28 -5.08 4.22 -2.81
N VAL A 29 -4.17 4.52 -3.74
CA VAL A 29 -2.73 4.23 -3.60
C VAL A 29 -1.96 5.50 -3.22
N THR A 30 -1.36 5.50 -2.03
CA THR A 30 -0.53 6.61 -1.51
C THR A 30 0.97 6.32 -1.61
N GLY A 31 1.43 5.93 -2.79
CA GLY A 31 2.84 5.67 -3.10
C GLY A 31 3.71 6.94 -3.14
N PRO A 32 5.02 6.80 -3.45
CA PRO A 32 5.95 7.94 -3.53
C PRO A 32 5.49 9.06 -4.48
N ASP A 33 4.88 8.68 -5.60
CA ASP A 33 4.42 9.62 -6.64
C ASP A 33 2.95 10.03 -6.48
N SER A 34 2.31 9.72 -5.34
CA SER A 34 0.91 10.06 -5.10
C SER A 34 0.71 11.58 -4.97
N PRO A 35 -0.16 12.20 -5.78
CA PRO A 35 -0.45 13.64 -5.67
C PRO A 35 -0.93 14.05 -4.27
N PHE A 36 -1.76 13.20 -3.63
CA PHE A 36 -2.22 13.42 -2.26
C PHE A 36 -1.04 13.47 -1.29
N ARG A 37 -0.12 12.49 -1.36
CA ARG A 37 1.04 12.42 -0.48
C ARG A 37 1.98 13.61 -0.71
N LEU A 38 2.22 13.97 -1.97
CA LEU A 38 3.09 15.11 -2.33
C LEU A 38 2.51 16.45 -1.83
N ALA A 39 1.19 16.61 -1.89
CA ALA A 39 0.51 17.80 -1.35
C ALA A 39 0.50 17.84 0.20
N HIS A 40 0.62 16.70 0.88
CA HIS A 40 0.48 16.58 2.34
C HIS A 40 1.69 15.93 3.01
N LEU A 41 2.92 16.22 2.54
CA LEU A 41 4.14 15.56 3.01
C LEU A 41 4.32 15.61 4.54
N ALA A 42 4.13 16.78 5.16
CA ALA A 42 4.30 16.93 6.61
C ALA A 42 3.22 16.16 7.41
N PRO A 43 1.90 16.32 7.14
CA PRO A 43 0.87 15.49 7.76
C PRO A 43 1.07 13.99 7.54
N TYR A 44 1.44 13.58 6.32
CA TYR A 44 1.69 12.17 6.00
C TYR A 44 2.87 11.62 6.80
N ALA A 45 3.96 12.36 6.89
CA ALA A 45 5.14 11.95 7.65
C ALA A 45 4.85 11.87 9.15
N GLU A 46 4.02 12.77 9.68
CA GLU A 46 3.58 12.70 11.07
C GLU A 46 2.69 11.49 11.34
N ALA A 47 1.70 11.23 10.47
CA ALA A 47 0.88 10.03 10.55
C ALA A 47 1.73 8.77 10.51
N ALA A 48 2.68 8.68 9.58
CA ALA A 48 3.64 7.57 9.48
C ALA A 48 4.39 7.34 10.80
N ARG A 49 4.85 8.39 11.48
CA ARG A 49 5.61 8.27 12.74
C ARG A 49 4.77 7.93 13.97
N THR A 50 3.47 8.23 13.95
CA THR A 50 2.64 8.21 15.17
C THR A 50 1.66 7.06 15.21
N TRP A 51 0.82 6.91 14.18
CA TRP A 51 -0.31 5.98 14.23
C TRP A 51 -0.43 5.11 12.98
N LEU A 52 -0.02 5.59 11.81
CA LEU A 52 -0.30 4.94 10.54
C LEU A 52 0.34 3.54 10.45
N HIS A 53 1.54 3.34 10.98
CA HIS A 53 2.16 2.02 11.02
C HIS A 53 1.52 1.06 12.02
N ALA A 54 0.86 1.57 13.05
CA ALA A 54 0.17 0.75 14.04
C ALA A 54 -1.21 0.31 13.55
N GLU A 55 -1.90 1.20 12.82
CA GLU A 55 -3.26 0.97 12.29
C GLU A 55 -3.27 0.26 10.93
N ALA A 56 -2.16 0.31 10.18
CA ALA A 56 -2.08 -0.34 8.88
C ALA A 56 -1.74 -1.82 9.02
N GLU A 57 -2.46 -2.66 8.27
CA GLU A 57 -2.07 -4.05 8.10
C GLU A 57 -0.82 -4.12 7.23
N VAL A 58 0.24 -4.74 7.75
CA VAL A 58 1.49 -4.92 7.01
C VAL A 58 1.43 -6.20 6.21
N VAL A 59 1.48 -6.07 4.88
CA VAL A 59 1.63 -7.22 3.98
C VAL A 59 3.10 -7.31 3.56
N ASP A 60 3.76 -8.40 3.96
CA ASP A 60 5.11 -8.72 3.50
C ASP A 60 5.06 -9.23 2.05
N THR A 61 5.61 -8.45 1.13
CA THR A 61 5.68 -8.79 -0.29
C THR A 61 7.07 -9.27 -0.71
N THR A 62 7.99 -9.52 0.23
CA THR A 62 9.42 -9.80 -0.06
C THR A 62 9.62 -11.00 -0.99
N HIS A 63 8.73 -11.99 -0.91
CA HIS A 63 8.79 -13.21 -1.73
C HIS A 63 7.60 -13.36 -2.69
N LEU A 64 6.78 -12.30 -2.83
CA LEU A 64 5.60 -12.32 -3.68
C LEU A 64 5.86 -11.58 -4.98
N THR A 65 5.36 -12.13 -6.08
CA THR A 65 5.17 -11.33 -7.30
C THR A 65 4.11 -10.24 -7.05
N PRO A 66 4.12 -9.13 -7.80
CA PRO A 66 3.11 -8.09 -7.66
C PRO A 66 1.66 -8.60 -7.79
N ALA A 67 1.43 -9.60 -8.65
CA ALA A 67 0.12 -10.21 -8.81
C ALA A 67 -0.31 -11.02 -7.58
N GLN A 68 0.61 -11.82 -7.01
CA GLN A 68 0.34 -12.57 -5.77
C GLN A 68 0.09 -11.62 -4.59
N ALA A 69 0.88 -10.54 -4.49
CA ALA A 69 0.68 -9.53 -3.45
C ALA A 69 -0.70 -8.85 -3.60
N ALA A 70 -1.10 -8.48 -4.82
CA ALA A 70 -2.40 -7.85 -5.06
C ALA A 70 -3.58 -8.78 -4.69
N LEU A 71 -3.49 -10.07 -5.03
CA LEU A 71 -4.51 -11.06 -4.65
C LEU A 71 -4.58 -11.22 -3.13
N ARG A 72 -3.44 -11.34 -2.44
CA ARG A 72 -3.40 -11.49 -0.98
C ARG A 72 -4.03 -10.31 -0.25
N ILE A 73 -3.88 -9.10 -0.80
CA ILE A 73 -4.50 -7.87 -0.28
C ILE A 73 -6.01 -7.90 -0.49
N ALA A 74 -6.48 -8.34 -1.65
CA ALA A 74 -7.91 -8.48 -1.91
C ALA A 74 -8.55 -9.50 -0.97
N GLU A 75 -7.91 -10.66 -0.77
CA GLU A 75 -8.36 -11.69 0.16
C GLU A 75 -8.42 -11.18 1.61
N ALA A 76 -7.50 -10.32 2.03
CA ALA A 76 -7.51 -9.72 3.37
C ALA A 76 -8.72 -8.79 3.62
N LEU A 77 -9.31 -8.23 2.56
CA LEU A 77 -10.46 -7.32 2.63
C LEU A 77 -11.81 -8.04 2.59
N GLU A 78 -11.84 -9.29 2.13
CA GLU A 78 -13.06 -10.12 2.06
C GLU A 78 -13.33 -10.91 3.36
N GLY A 79 -12.44 -10.81 4.35
CA GLY A 79 -12.52 -11.48 5.66
C GLY A 79 -13.30 -10.72 6.73
#